data_AF-A0A964NF91-F1
#
_entry.id   AF-A0A964NF91-F1
#
_cell.length_a   1.000
_cell.length_b   1.000
_cell.length_c   1.000
_cell.angle_alpha   90.00
_cell.angle_beta   90.00
_cell.angle_gamma   90.00
#
_symmetry.space_group_name_H-M   'P 1'
#
loop_
_entity.id
_entity.type
_entity.pdbx_description
1 polymer ?
#
loop_
_entity_poly.entity_id
_entity_poly.type
_entity_poly.pdbx_seq_one_letter_code
_entity_poly.pdbx_strand_id
1 'polypeptide(L)'
;MSRLRANVSSKELGRTPVSQRVGELSMASELFLSHFEHRVHLAVPDQWLPPDRPDLGGMLPWQAGVLPESKYHHFRLDSMVGSFHPGHRAAWTTHELCHRLVGFAFRPGSSPLYHALAARVAEVLPTATWYFFDEAHLRRCVAHAGRGPTFSVHCQACEEVALAGPWLEDPTAQRRLVEGRAFVARELEAITRSRTLGRCLPHAYATLDLASDGLAYAAAQRVRLESPEFRGFIERFFEGTSGTGRVESLDDLCQRVLDVQAALLDEAPLAPWLTRQEDYVAQDLAWRLCSVASESDEEANEGLRAIVDDLAEGGLPAAAFEAYQALHRDFILPSAEDVFAVGYAIPGVAGRSVRQILEGLESVLPSTLSLIADEAAETVEAFLEVDPTLRRPLARRFATYLTETRPGPVADLARYEAALAHPPPPDPESDTLGIRHALGGHRRRSTAFEVLHFTCDVVALASALDDAGELGGEAAEAALSTPSHLLIGRPAHGELVISDVTALTAHALLAMGDASVDPSTMGLSRGEIAALEAIGVLVPSAWRCE
;
A
#
# COMPACT_ATOMS: atom_id res chain seq x y z
N MET A 1 -15.08 -2.40 24.64
CA MET A 1 -15.21 -2.79 23.22
C MET A 1 -15.04 -1.55 22.34
N SER A 2 -13.85 -0.95 22.29
CA SER A 2 -13.59 0.23 21.45
C SER A 2 -12.28 0.06 20.72
N ARG A 3 -12.30 0.42 19.42
CA ARG A 3 -11.19 0.69 18.49
C ARG A 3 -10.77 -0.44 17.55
N LEU A 4 -11.72 -0.98 16.78
CA LEU A 4 -11.46 -1.02 15.34
C LEU A 4 -11.47 0.44 14.86
N ARG A 5 -10.35 1.16 15.02
CA ARG A 5 -10.23 2.50 14.40
C ARG A 5 -10.01 2.25 12.92
N ALA A 6 -10.55 3.12 12.06
CA ALA A 6 -10.20 3.11 10.65
C ALA A 6 -8.67 3.09 10.54
N ASN A 7 -8.10 2.03 9.94
CA ASN A 7 -6.67 1.90 9.63
C ASN A 7 -6.33 2.88 8.50
N VAL A 8 -6.46 4.17 8.78
CA VAL A 8 -6.37 5.23 7.79
C VAL A 8 -5.53 6.35 8.36
N SER A 9 -4.45 6.69 7.64
CA SER A 9 -3.54 7.75 8.04
C SER A 9 -4.24 9.10 7.95
N SER A 10 -4.42 9.78 9.09
CA SER A 10 -5.00 11.13 9.15
C SER A 10 -4.20 12.16 8.35
N LYS A 11 -2.88 11.93 8.19
CA LYS A 11 -2.02 12.79 7.36
C LYS A 11 -2.32 12.62 5.87
N GLU A 12 -2.60 11.40 5.41
CA GLU A 12 -2.95 11.15 4.01
C GLU A 12 -4.32 11.74 3.66
N LEU A 13 -5.31 11.55 4.53
CA LEU A 13 -6.62 12.19 4.37
C LEU A 13 -6.55 13.72 4.54
N GLY A 14 -5.55 14.24 5.26
CA GLY A 14 -5.38 15.66 5.51
C GLY A 14 -4.81 16.48 4.35
N ARG A 15 -4.35 15.85 3.26
CA ARG A 15 -3.56 16.50 2.18
C ARG A 15 -4.32 17.53 1.35
N THR A 16 -5.62 17.35 1.16
CA THR A 16 -6.52 18.25 0.41
C THR A 16 -7.91 18.32 1.05
N PRO A 17 -8.73 19.34 0.76
CA PRO A 17 -10.10 19.39 1.27
C PRO A 17 -10.95 18.19 0.81
N VAL A 18 -10.75 17.72 -0.42
CA VAL A 18 -11.48 16.56 -0.96
C VAL A 18 -11.07 15.27 -0.24
N SER A 19 -9.78 15.05 0.00
CA SER A 19 -9.30 13.91 0.78
C SER A 19 -9.86 13.93 2.22
N GLN A 20 -9.93 15.11 2.84
CA GLN A 20 -10.52 15.26 4.18
C GLN A 20 -11.99 14.85 4.15
N ARG A 21 -12.73 15.33 3.15
CA ARG A 21 -14.15 15.05 2.99
C ARG A 21 -14.44 13.56 2.70
N VAL A 22 -13.62 12.90 1.88
CA VAL A 22 -13.67 11.43 1.71
C VAL A 22 -13.49 10.73 3.05
N GLY A 23 -12.51 11.16 3.84
CA GLY A 23 -12.26 10.63 5.18
C GLY A 23 -13.47 10.74 6.10
N GLU A 24 -14.09 11.93 6.17
CA GLU A 24 -15.30 12.18 6.97
C GLU A 24 -16.47 11.30 6.56
N LEU A 25 -16.78 11.24 5.27
CA LEU A 25 -17.90 10.45 4.75
C LEU A 25 -17.66 8.95 4.95
N SER A 26 -16.39 8.52 4.84
CA SER A 26 -16.01 7.12 5.06
C SER A 26 -16.17 6.72 6.53
N MET A 27 -15.75 7.59 7.45
CA MET A 27 -15.98 7.39 8.88
C MET A 27 -17.49 7.34 9.21
N ALA A 28 -18.29 8.20 8.58
CA ALA A 28 -19.75 8.19 8.78
C ALA A 28 -20.42 6.90 8.26
N SER A 29 -19.78 6.20 7.33
CA SER A 29 -20.23 4.92 6.79
C SER A 29 -19.47 3.72 7.38
N GLU A 30 -18.70 3.93 8.46
CA GLU A 30 -17.86 2.92 9.12
C GLU A 30 -16.89 2.16 8.19
N LEU A 31 -16.50 2.78 7.08
CA LEU A 31 -15.59 2.22 6.08
C LEU A 31 -14.14 2.29 6.55
N PHE A 32 -13.36 1.27 6.19
CA PHE A 32 -11.96 1.15 6.59
C PHE A 32 -11.13 0.39 5.55
N LEU A 33 -9.82 0.32 5.80
CA LEU A 33 -8.86 -0.34 4.93
C LEU A 33 -8.22 -1.55 5.63
N SER A 34 -8.01 -2.63 4.88
CA SER A 34 -7.13 -3.74 5.27
C SER A 34 -5.69 -3.45 4.87
N HIS A 35 -4.74 -3.73 5.75
CA HIS A 35 -3.32 -3.64 5.43
C HIS A 35 -2.91 -4.79 4.51
N PHE A 36 -2.54 -4.47 3.26
CA PHE A 36 -2.32 -5.44 2.19
C PHE A 36 -1.24 -6.47 2.52
N GLU A 37 -0.12 -6.02 3.08
CA GLU A 37 1.01 -6.89 3.45
C GLU A 37 0.68 -7.80 4.65
N HIS A 38 -0.31 -7.45 5.48
CA HIS A 38 -0.72 -8.25 6.65
C HIS A 38 -1.80 -9.28 6.31
N ARG A 39 -2.44 -9.14 5.15
CA ARG A 39 -3.54 -9.97 4.67
C ARG A 39 -3.01 -11.14 3.85
N VAL A 40 -3.39 -12.36 4.18
CA VAL A 40 -3.09 -13.52 3.33
C VAL A 40 -3.98 -13.53 2.11
N HIS A 41 -3.37 -13.54 0.93
CA HIS A 41 -4.06 -13.64 -0.34
C HIS A 41 -4.20 -15.12 -0.72
N LEU A 42 -5.36 -15.68 -0.38
CA LEU A 42 -5.72 -17.06 -0.74
C LEU A 42 -5.67 -17.22 -2.26
N ALA A 43 -5.25 -18.39 -2.73
CA ALA A 43 -5.30 -18.71 -4.15
C ALA A 43 -6.73 -18.54 -4.68
N VAL A 44 -6.87 -18.05 -5.91
CA VAL A 44 -8.16 -18.06 -6.59
C VAL A 44 -8.52 -19.52 -6.87
N PRO A 45 -9.75 -19.95 -6.54
CA PRO A 45 -10.20 -21.27 -6.91
C PRO A 45 -10.03 -21.57 -8.39
N ASP A 46 -9.51 -22.76 -8.73
CA ASP A 46 -9.15 -23.10 -10.11
C ASP A 46 -10.32 -22.92 -11.09
N GLN A 47 -11.52 -23.28 -10.65
CA GLN A 47 -12.77 -23.15 -11.41
C GLN A 47 -13.24 -21.70 -11.60
N TRP A 48 -12.68 -20.74 -10.86
CA TRP A 48 -12.95 -19.31 -11.02
C TRP A 48 -11.91 -18.60 -11.88
N LEU A 49 -10.82 -19.26 -12.24
CA LEU A 49 -9.81 -18.70 -13.14
C LEU A 49 -10.36 -18.59 -14.57
N PRO A 50 -10.27 -17.40 -15.21
CA PRO A 50 -10.58 -17.30 -16.62
C PRO A 50 -9.60 -18.15 -17.45
N PRO A 51 -10.07 -18.96 -18.43
CA PRO A 51 -9.22 -19.88 -19.20
C PRO A 51 -8.03 -19.22 -19.92
N ASP A 52 -8.15 -17.93 -20.23
CA ASP A 52 -7.16 -17.12 -20.94
C ASP A 52 -6.30 -16.23 -20.02
N ARG A 53 -6.43 -16.39 -18.70
CA ARG A 53 -5.75 -15.57 -17.68
C ARG A 53 -5.07 -16.39 -16.58
N PRO A 54 -4.12 -17.29 -16.92
CA PRO A 54 -3.37 -18.05 -15.92
C PRO A 54 -2.52 -17.14 -15.02
N ASP A 55 -2.23 -15.91 -15.43
CA ASP A 55 -1.54 -14.87 -14.65
C ASP A 55 -2.32 -14.40 -13.42
N LEU A 56 -3.62 -14.73 -13.33
CA LEU A 56 -4.46 -14.43 -12.18
C LEU A 56 -4.46 -15.54 -11.12
N GLY A 57 -3.84 -16.68 -11.40
CA GLY A 57 -3.73 -17.81 -10.47
C GLY A 57 -2.51 -17.73 -9.54
N GLY A 58 -2.52 -18.59 -8.52
CA GLY A 58 -1.41 -18.77 -7.58
C GLY A 58 -1.36 -17.76 -6.43
N MET A 59 -0.38 -17.96 -5.55
CA MET A 59 -0.07 -17.04 -4.44
C MET A 59 0.90 -15.96 -4.90
N LEU A 60 0.81 -14.78 -4.27
CA LEU A 60 1.75 -13.69 -4.49
C LEU A 60 3.08 -13.95 -3.77
N PRO A 61 4.21 -14.07 -4.48
CA PRO A 61 5.50 -14.14 -3.83
C PRO A 61 5.98 -12.75 -3.42
N TRP A 62 6.65 -12.66 -2.27
CA TRP A 62 7.44 -11.50 -1.91
C TRP A 62 8.62 -11.33 -2.87
N GLN A 63 8.87 -10.08 -3.28
CA GLN A 63 9.99 -9.73 -4.15
C GLN A 63 10.73 -8.55 -3.52
N ALA A 64 11.90 -8.82 -2.93
CA ALA A 64 12.73 -7.81 -2.27
C ALA A 64 11.91 -6.92 -1.30
N GLY A 65 11.13 -7.55 -0.41
CA GLY A 65 10.36 -6.85 0.62
C GLY A 65 9.15 -6.09 0.10
N VAL A 66 8.77 -6.33 -1.16
CA VAL A 66 7.54 -5.82 -1.77
C VAL A 66 6.64 -7.00 -2.12
N LEU A 67 5.40 -6.96 -1.63
CA LEU A 67 4.36 -7.90 -2.04
C LEU A 67 3.61 -7.29 -3.22
N PRO A 68 3.76 -7.79 -4.46
CA PRO A 68 3.18 -7.11 -5.62
C PRO A 68 1.65 -7.24 -5.66
N GLU A 69 0.94 -6.13 -5.78
CA GLU A 69 -0.52 -6.12 -5.93
C GLU A 69 -0.95 -6.23 -7.41
N SER A 70 -1.56 -7.36 -7.77
CA SER A 70 -2.19 -7.52 -9.10
C SER A 70 -3.52 -6.75 -9.19
N LYS A 71 -3.60 -5.78 -10.12
CA LYS A 71 -4.72 -4.85 -10.29
C LYS A 71 -6.09 -5.52 -10.43
N TYR A 72 -6.21 -6.67 -11.09
CA TYR A 72 -7.53 -7.28 -11.29
C TYR A 72 -7.76 -8.53 -10.45
N HIS A 73 -6.78 -8.94 -9.64
CA HIS A 73 -6.94 -10.08 -8.73
C HIS A 73 -7.33 -9.60 -7.32
N HIS A 74 -6.60 -8.62 -6.78
CA HIS A 74 -6.74 -8.20 -5.39
C HIS A 74 -7.66 -6.99 -5.22
N PHE A 75 -7.70 -6.11 -6.22
CA PHE A 75 -8.64 -5.01 -6.22
C PHE A 75 -10.02 -5.52 -6.64
N ARG A 76 -10.90 -5.66 -5.65
CA ARG A 76 -12.28 -6.13 -5.83
C ARG A 76 -13.24 -4.96 -5.60
N LEU A 77 -14.01 -4.63 -6.61
CA LEU A 77 -15.01 -3.56 -6.54
C LEU A 77 -16.20 -3.96 -5.65
N ASP A 78 -16.46 -5.27 -5.55
CA ASP A 78 -17.51 -5.87 -4.72
C ASP A 78 -17.11 -6.10 -3.24
N SER A 79 -15.93 -5.63 -2.82
CA SER A 79 -15.55 -5.58 -1.40
C SER A 79 -16.01 -4.27 -0.75
N MET A 80 -16.44 -4.28 0.50
CA MET A 80 -16.67 -3.04 1.26
C MET A 80 -15.48 -2.63 2.14
N VAL A 81 -14.49 -3.52 2.27
CA VAL A 81 -13.18 -3.23 2.88
C VAL A 81 -12.20 -2.84 1.78
N GLY A 82 -11.63 -1.64 1.86
CA GLY A 82 -10.63 -1.16 0.90
C GLY A 82 -9.22 -1.68 1.20
N SER A 83 -8.28 -1.48 0.28
CA SER A 83 -6.88 -1.92 0.43
C SER A 83 -5.94 -0.77 0.82
N PHE A 84 -5.11 -0.97 1.86
CA PHE A 84 -3.96 -0.12 2.13
C PHE A 84 -2.67 -0.86 1.76
N HIS A 85 -2.00 -0.40 0.70
CA HIS A 85 -0.72 -0.95 0.25
C HIS A 85 0.46 -0.01 0.51
N PRO A 86 1.43 -0.33 1.38
CA PRO A 86 2.55 0.58 1.73
C PRO A 86 3.36 1.10 0.53
N GLY A 87 3.46 0.32 -0.55
CA GLY A 87 4.10 0.72 -1.81
C GLY A 87 3.33 1.72 -2.69
N HIS A 88 2.07 2.05 -2.37
CA HIS A 88 1.27 3.01 -3.15
C HIS A 88 1.47 4.46 -2.69
N ARG A 89 1.03 5.42 -3.51
CA ARG A 89 1.04 6.86 -3.17
C ARG A 89 0.01 7.18 -2.10
N ALA A 90 0.19 8.28 -1.36
CA ALA A 90 -0.76 8.67 -0.31
C ALA A 90 -2.18 8.92 -0.83
N ALA A 91 -2.33 9.36 -2.09
CA ALA A 91 -3.63 9.52 -2.76
C ALA A 91 -4.43 8.21 -2.86
N TRP A 92 -3.78 7.04 -2.75
CA TRP A 92 -4.43 5.72 -2.81
C TRP A 92 -5.42 5.50 -1.69
N THR A 93 -5.15 6.00 -0.49
CA THR A 93 -6.11 5.94 0.63
C THR A 93 -7.43 6.61 0.25
N THR A 94 -7.37 7.84 -0.26
CA THR A 94 -8.55 8.58 -0.69
C THR A 94 -9.26 7.88 -1.84
N HIS A 95 -8.51 7.33 -2.79
CA HIS A 95 -9.05 6.60 -3.94
C HIS A 95 -9.82 5.34 -3.52
N GLU A 96 -9.23 4.49 -2.69
CA GLU A 96 -9.84 3.25 -2.19
C GLU A 96 -11.08 3.51 -1.35
N LEU A 97 -11.04 4.51 -0.47
CA LEU A 97 -12.22 4.89 0.31
C LEU A 97 -13.32 5.47 -0.57
N CYS A 98 -12.97 6.22 -1.62
CA CYS A 98 -13.93 6.73 -2.60
C CYS A 98 -14.65 5.59 -3.33
N HIS A 99 -13.94 4.50 -3.68
CA HIS A 99 -14.57 3.28 -4.20
C HIS A 99 -15.66 2.76 -3.25
N ARG A 100 -15.35 2.66 -1.95
CA ARG A 100 -16.32 2.16 -0.96
C ARG A 100 -17.48 3.11 -0.70
N LEU A 101 -17.28 4.43 -0.83
CA LEU A 101 -18.38 5.40 -0.77
C LEU A 101 -19.35 5.28 -1.95
N VAL A 102 -18.82 5.00 -3.15
CA VAL A 102 -19.61 4.74 -4.35
C VAL A 102 -20.32 3.39 -4.25
N GLY A 103 -19.65 2.37 -3.73
CA GLY A 103 -20.18 1.01 -3.68
C GLY A 103 -20.09 0.31 -5.04
N PHE A 104 -20.91 -0.71 -5.24
CA PHE A 104 -20.90 -1.52 -6.46
C PHE A 104 -22.31 -1.91 -6.92
N ALA A 105 -22.42 -2.25 -8.21
CA ALA A 105 -23.66 -2.75 -8.79
C ALA A 105 -23.54 -4.23 -9.13
N PHE A 106 -24.48 -5.03 -8.63
CA PHE A 106 -24.58 -6.44 -8.96
C PHE A 106 -26.03 -6.90 -8.91
N ARG A 107 -26.38 -7.81 -9.81
CA ARG A 107 -27.63 -8.58 -9.76
C ARG A 107 -27.41 -9.98 -10.36
N PRO A 108 -28.09 -11.01 -9.85
CA PRO A 108 -28.01 -12.35 -10.42
C PRO A 108 -28.35 -12.38 -11.92
N GLY A 109 -27.58 -13.14 -12.70
CA GLY A 109 -27.82 -13.31 -14.14
C GLY A 109 -27.46 -12.09 -15.00
N SER A 110 -26.74 -11.11 -14.45
CA SER A 110 -26.19 -10.00 -15.23
C SER A 110 -25.25 -10.49 -16.33
N SER A 111 -25.23 -9.75 -17.45
CA SER A 111 -24.34 -10.07 -18.57
C SER A 111 -22.91 -9.58 -18.32
N PRO A 112 -21.91 -10.08 -19.05
CA PRO A 112 -20.54 -9.56 -18.98
C PRO A 112 -20.45 -8.06 -19.27
N LEU A 113 -21.29 -7.55 -20.18
CA LEU A 113 -21.38 -6.11 -20.45
C LEU A 113 -21.88 -5.35 -19.21
N TYR A 114 -22.86 -5.89 -18.47
CA TYR A 114 -23.32 -5.26 -17.23
C TYR A 114 -22.17 -5.19 -16.22
N HIS A 115 -21.41 -6.27 -16.01
CA HIS A 115 -20.27 -6.26 -15.09
C HIS A 115 -19.19 -5.26 -15.52
N ALA A 116 -18.90 -5.17 -16.82
CA ALA A 116 -17.94 -4.20 -17.34
C ALA A 116 -18.40 -2.75 -17.13
N LEU A 117 -19.69 -2.46 -17.34
CA LEU A 117 -20.25 -1.13 -17.12
C LEU A 117 -20.36 -0.80 -15.63
N ALA A 118 -20.73 -1.75 -14.78
CA ALA A 118 -20.77 -1.59 -13.32
C ALA A 118 -19.38 -1.24 -12.78
N ALA A 119 -18.35 -1.99 -13.22
CA ALA A 119 -16.98 -1.73 -12.85
C ALA A 119 -16.50 -0.35 -13.31
N ARG A 120 -16.85 0.02 -14.55
CA ARG A 120 -16.55 1.35 -15.09
C ARG A 120 -17.20 2.46 -14.28
N VAL A 121 -18.49 2.34 -13.93
CA VAL A 121 -19.21 3.34 -13.12
C VAL A 121 -18.54 3.51 -11.76
N ALA A 122 -18.23 2.40 -11.08
CA ALA A 122 -17.58 2.41 -9.77
C ALA A 122 -16.21 3.14 -9.80
N GLU A 123 -15.51 3.07 -10.93
CA GLU A 123 -14.20 3.71 -11.14
C GLU A 123 -14.28 5.20 -11.52
N VAL A 124 -15.42 5.70 -12.02
CA VAL A 124 -15.54 7.08 -12.53
C VAL A 124 -15.11 8.12 -11.48
N LEU A 125 -15.67 8.05 -10.28
CA LEU A 125 -15.43 9.04 -9.24
C LEU A 125 -14.06 8.86 -8.55
N PRO A 126 -13.60 7.64 -8.22
CA PRO A 126 -12.25 7.42 -7.71
C PRO A 126 -11.16 7.89 -8.68
N THR A 127 -11.32 7.66 -9.98
CA THR A 127 -10.44 8.21 -11.02
C THR A 127 -10.53 9.74 -11.08
N ALA A 128 -11.73 10.32 -11.06
CA ALA A 128 -11.88 11.77 -11.04
C ALA A 128 -11.25 12.41 -9.79
N THR A 129 -11.35 11.71 -8.66
CA THR A 129 -10.72 12.08 -7.39
C THR A 129 -9.21 12.10 -7.53
N TRP A 130 -8.62 11.04 -8.09
CA TRP A 130 -7.18 10.92 -8.26
C TRP A 130 -6.57 11.99 -9.19
N TYR A 131 -7.18 12.25 -10.35
CA TYR A 131 -6.57 13.08 -11.39
C TYR A 131 -7.02 14.55 -11.39
N PHE A 132 -8.09 14.89 -10.66
CA PHE A 132 -8.65 16.24 -10.66
C PHE A 132 -8.94 16.75 -9.25
N PHE A 133 -9.76 16.05 -8.47
CA PHE A 133 -10.27 16.61 -7.21
C PHE A 133 -9.24 16.63 -6.08
N ASP A 134 -8.45 15.56 -5.91
CA ASP A 134 -7.33 15.52 -4.96
C ASP A 134 -6.09 16.28 -5.48
N GLU A 135 -6.09 16.68 -6.75
CA GLU A 135 -5.07 17.56 -7.32
C GLU A 135 -5.39 19.04 -7.07
N ALA A 136 -6.67 19.39 -6.84
CA ALA A 136 -7.06 20.71 -6.41
C ALA A 136 -6.56 20.96 -4.98
N HIS A 137 -5.85 22.06 -4.77
CA HIS A 137 -5.25 22.42 -3.48
C HIS A 137 -4.13 21.48 -3.01
N LEU A 138 -3.60 20.61 -3.87
CA LEU A 138 -2.49 19.75 -3.49
C LEU A 138 -1.18 20.54 -3.42
N ARG A 139 -0.47 20.45 -2.30
CA ARG A 139 0.91 20.97 -2.22
C ARG A 139 1.84 20.10 -3.05
N ARG A 140 2.62 20.75 -3.91
CA ARG A 140 3.65 20.14 -4.75
C ARG A 140 5.00 20.75 -4.40
N CYS A 141 6.09 20.01 -4.63
CA CYS A 141 7.42 20.57 -4.49
C CYS A 141 7.66 21.66 -5.54
N VAL A 142 8.70 22.48 -5.35
CA VAL A 142 9.00 23.64 -6.23
C VAL A 142 9.11 23.22 -7.71
N ALA A 143 9.68 22.04 -7.99
CA ALA A 143 9.82 21.53 -9.36
C ALA A 143 8.49 21.21 -10.04
N HIS A 144 7.46 20.83 -9.27
CA HIS A 144 6.16 20.37 -9.78
C HIS A 144 5.01 21.34 -9.50
N ALA A 145 5.25 22.42 -8.76
CA ALA A 145 4.25 23.45 -8.50
C ALA A 145 3.61 23.96 -9.80
N GLY A 146 2.29 23.91 -9.89
CA GLY A 146 1.52 24.34 -11.05
C GLY A 146 1.54 23.41 -12.28
N ARG A 147 2.25 22.27 -12.24
CA ARG A 147 2.43 21.37 -13.41
C ARG A 147 1.32 20.32 -13.63
N GLY A 148 0.25 20.36 -12.83
CA GLY A 148 -0.87 19.42 -12.95
C GLY A 148 -0.58 18.01 -12.45
N PRO A 149 -1.51 17.05 -12.69
CA PRO A 149 -1.34 15.67 -12.23
C PRO A 149 -0.10 15.04 -12.85
N THR A 150 0.72 14.42 -12.01
CA THR A 150 1.83 13.57 -12.46
C THR A 150 1.28 12.21 -12.90
N PHE A 151 1.07 12.05 -14.21
CA PHE A 151 0.76 10.75 -14.79
C PHE A 151 1.99 9.85 -14.67
N SER A 152 1.86 8.67 -14.04
CA SER A 152 2.91 7.64 -13.86
C SER A 152 4.19 8.01 -13.11
N VAL A 153 4.49 9.29 -12.85
CA VAL A 153 5.71 9.72 -12.16
C VAL A 153 5.45 9.89 -10.66
N HIS A 154 6.14 9.08 -9.85
CA HIS A 154 6.22 9.26 -8.40
C HIS A 154 7.30 10.30 -8.07
N CYS A 155 7.00 11.23 -7.16
CA CYS A 155 7.97 12.21 -6.67
C CYS A 155 7.87 12.25 -5.14
N GLN A 156 8.88 11.71 -4.46
CA GLN A 156 8.93 11.64 -3.00
C GLN A 156 8.79 13.03 -2.37
N ALA A 157 9.51 14.04 -2.87
CA ALA A 157 9.40 15.42 -2.38
C ALA A 157 7.97 16.00 -2.51
N CYS A 158 7.19 15.60 -3.52
CA CYS A 158 5.79 15.99 -3.61
C CYS A 158 4.94 15.31 -2.53
N GLU A 159 5.15 14.01 -2.28
CA GLU A 159 4.42 13.30 -1.23
C GLU A 159 4.73 13.87 0.16
N GLU A 160 5.98 14.22 0.44
CA GLU A 160 6.40 14.82 1.71
C GLU A 160 5.77 16.20 1.95
N VAL A 161 5.85 17.12 0.97
CA VAL A 161 5.25 18.46 1.15
C VAL A 161 3.72 18.42 1.19
N ALA A 162 3.08 17.41 0.59
CA ALA A 162 1.64 17.20 0.66
C ALA A 162 1.18 16.87 2.09
N LEU A 163 2.04 16.28 2.93
CA LEU A 163 1.73 16.00 4.34
C LEU A 163 1.59 17.26 5.19
N ALA A 164 2.03 18.43 4.70
CA ALA A 164 1.80 19.72 5.37
C ALA A 164 0.35 20.21 5.25
N GLY A 165 -0.52 19.47 4.55
CA GLY A 165 -1.93 19.79 4.36
C GLY A 165 -2.18 20.65 3.11
N PRO A 166 -3.41 21.17 2.94
CA PRO A 166 -3.85 21.78 1.69
C PRO A 166 -3.15 23.10 1.38
N TRP A 167 -3.02 23.40 0.08
CA TRP A 167 -2.68 24.71 -0.48
C TRP A 167 -3.96 25.43 -0.90
N LEU A 168 -4.59 26.14 0.04
CA LEU A 168 -5.86 26.82 -0.20
C LEU A 168 -5.76 27.97 -1.23
N GLU A 169 -4.56 28.50 -1.44
CA GLU A 169 -4.28 29.58 -2.40
C GLU A 169 -3.91 29.05 -3.81
N ASP A 170 -4.08 27.76 -4.08
CA ASP A 170 -3.81 27.17 -5.40
C ASP A 170 -4.66 27.85 -6.50
N PRO A 171 -4.02 28.61 -7.42
CA PRO A 171 -4.75 29.34 -8.47
C PRO A 171 -5.36 28.41 -9.53
N THR A 172 -4.98 27.12 -9.53
CA THR A 172 -5.46 26.13 -10.50
C THR A 172 -6.62 25.28 -9.96
N ALA A 173 -6.91 25.34 -8.67
CA ALA A 173 -7.89 24.49 -8.00
C ALA A 173 -9.27 24.55 -8.66
N GLN A 174 -9.82 25.75 -8.86
CA GLN A 174 -11.14 25.91 -9.47
C GLN A 174 -11.23 25.28 -10.88
N ARG A 175 -10.17 25.44 -11.68
CA ARG A 175 -10.11 24.82 -13.01
C ARG A 175 -10.15 23.29 -12.89
N ARG A 176 -9.39 22.71 -11.95
CA ARG A 176 -9.36 21.26 -11.71
C ARG A 176 -10.72 20.72 -11.28
N LEU A 177 -11.41 21.41 -10.39
CA LEU A 177 -12.76 21.04 -9.96
C LEU A 177 -13.74 21.03 -11.14
N VAL A 178 -13.69 22.06 -12.01
CA VAL A 178 -14.54 22.13 -13.21
C VAL A 178 -14.20 21.02 -14.21
N GLU A 179 -12.91 20.79 -14.48
CA GLU A 179 -12.45 19.72 -15.37
C GLU A 179 -12.89 18.34 -14.88
N GLY A 180 -12.77 18.06 -13.58
CA GLY A 180 -13.17 16.80 -12.97
C GLY A 180 -14.69 16.56 -13.03
N ARG A 181 -15.52 17.59 -12.77
CA ARG A 181 -16.97 17.49 -12.95
C ARG A 181 -17.34 17.17 -14.41
N ALA A 182 -16.69 17.84 -15.35
CA ALA A 182 -16.91 17.61 -16.77
C ALA A 182 -16.44 16.21 -17.20
N PHE A 183 -15.36 15.68 -16.62
CA PHE A 183 -14.92 14.30 -16.82
C PHE A 183 -15.99 13.30 -16.35
N VAL A 184 -16.47 13.43 -15.11
CA VAL A 184 -17.51 12.54 -14.56
C VAL A 184 -18.78 12.57 -15.42
N ALA A 185 -19.27 13.75 -15.78
CA ALA A 185 -20.46 13.89 -16.60
C ALA A 185 -20.32 13.20 -17.98
N ARG A 186 -19.18 13.38 -18.66
CA ARG A 186 -18.93 12.75 -19.96
C ARG A 186 -18.77 11.23 -19.86
N GLU A 187 -18.13 10.73 -18.80
CA GLU A 187 -18.02 9.28 -18.55
C GLU A 187 -19.40 8.64 -18.34
N LEU A 188 -20.25 9.23 -17.49
CA LEU A 188 -21.61 8.72 -17.23
C LEU A 188 -22.48 8.77 -18.50
N GLU A 189 -22.34 9.80 -19.34
CA GLU A 189 -22.98 9.86 -20.65
C GLU A 189 -22.48 8.72 -21.57
N ALA A 190 -21.18 8.49 -21.63
CA ALA A 190 -20.58 7.41 -22.41
C ALA A 190 -21.04 6.02 -21.94
N ILE A 191 -21.18 5.81 -20.63
CA ILE A 191 -21.75 4.58 -20.03
C ILE A 191 -23.21 4.41 -20.46
N THR A 192 -24.01 5.47 -20.37
CA THR A 192 -25.42 5.45 -20.80
C THR A 192 -25.56 5.07 -22.27
N ARG A 193 -24.73 5.67 -23.14
CA ARG A 193 -24.68 5.33 -24.56
C ARG A 193 -24.22 3.88 -24.80
N SER A 194 -23.24 3.41 -24.02
CA SER A 194 -22.74 2.03 -24.09
C SER A 194 -23.84 1.02 -23.76
N ARG A 195 -24.64 1.31 -22.73
CA ARG A 195 -25.81 0.51 -22.35
C ARG A 195 -26.83 0.44 -23.49
N THR A 196 -27.20 1.58 -24.07
CA THR A 196 -28.18 1.64 -25.17
C THR A 196 -27.71 0.91 -26.42
N LEU A 197 -26.41 0.97 -26.74
CA LEU A 197 -25.84 0.32 -27.92
C LEU A 197 -25.50 -1.16 -27.71
N GLY A 198 -25.54 -1.66 -26.48
CA GLY A 198 -25.15 -3.04 -26.16
C GLY A 198 -23.64 -3.30 -26.33
N ARG A 199 -22.78 -2.29 -26.22
CA ARG A 199 -21.31 -2.43 -26.28
C ARG A 199 -20.61 -1.31 -25.51
N CYS A 200 -19.44 -1.60 -24.93
CA CYS A 200 -18.60 -0.57 -24.32
C CYS A 200 -18.08 0.41 -25.38
N LEU A 201 -18.40 1.70 -25.22
CA LEU A 201 -17.80 2.78 -25.99
C LEU A 201 -16.57 3.32 -25.24
N PRO A 202 -15.41 3.44 -25.90
CA PRO A 202 -14.25 4.08 -25.29
C PRO A 202 -14.53 5.57 -25.07
N HIS A 203 -14.00 6.11 -23.98
CA HIS A 203 -13.90 7.54 -23.73
C HIS A 203 -12.52 7.79 -23.11
N ALA A 204 -11.53 8.00 -23.97
CA ALA A 204 -10.16 8.19 -23.53
C ALA A 204 -9.94 9.64 -23.07
N TYR A 205 -9.30 9.82 -21.92
CA TYR A 205 -8.80 11.11 -21.45
C TYR A 205 -7.31 10.99 -21.10
N ALA A 206 -6.45 11.66 -21.86
CA ALA A 206 -5.00 11.46 -21.80
C ALA A 206 -4.64 9.97 -21.93
N THR A 207 -4.10 9.34 -20.89
CA THR A 207 -3.77 7.91 -20.84
C THR A 207 -4.84 7.05 -20.17
N LEU A 208 -5.98 7.63 -19.78
CA LEU A 208 -7.05 6.96 -19.05
C LEU A 208 -8.11 6.44 -20.02
N ASP A 209 -8.49 5.17 -19.89
CA ASP A 209 -9.63 4.57 -20.59
C ASP A 209 -10.39 3.64 -19.65
N LEU A 210 -11.44 4.17 -19.02
CA LEU A 210 -12.26 3.42 -18.07
C LEU A 210 -13.11 2.33 -18.76
N ALA A 211 -13.31 2.42 -20.08
CA ALA A 211 -13.99 1.37 -20.83
C ALA A 211 -13.12 0.11 -20.90
N SER A 212 -11.82 0.30 -21.17
CA SER A 212 -10.83 -0.78 -21.17
C SER A 212 -10.69 -1.40 -19.77
N ASP A 213 -10.60 -0.56 -18.73
CA ASP A 213 -10.51 -1.04 -17.34
C ASP A 213 -11.74 -1.85 -16.92
N GLY A 214 -12.95 -1.39 -17.25
CA GLY A 214 -14.18 -2.13 -16.97
C GLY A 214 -14.24 -3.48 -17.69
N LEU A 215 -13.82 -3.52 -18.96
CA LEU A 215 -13.74 -4.77 -19.72
C LEU A 215 -12.70 -5.73 -19.13
N ALA A 216 -11.54 -5.23 -18.73
CA ALA A 216 -10.48 -6.03 -18.11
C ALA A 216 -10.92 -6.61 -16.76
N TYR A 217 -11.63 -5.81 -15.94
CA TYR A 217 -12.23 -6.27 -14.69
C TYR A 217 -13.25 -7.38 -14.94
N ALA A 218 -14.19 -7.16 -15.86
CA ALA A 218 -15.20 -8.18 -16.18
C ALA A 218 -14.55 -9.45 -16.72
N ALA A 219 -13.55 -9.36 -17.59
CA ALA A 219 -12.83 -10.52 -18.10
C ALA A 219 -12.12 -11.31 -16.97
N ALA A 220 -11.49 -10.61 -16.03
CA ALA A 220 -10.80 -11.22 -14.90
C ALA A 220 -11.76 -11.85 -13.86
N GLN A 221 -12.94 -11.25 -13.66
CA GLN A 221 -13.82 -11.55 -12.53
C GLN A 221 -15.10 -12.29 -12.91
N ARG A 222 -15.44 -12.39 -14.20
CA ARG A 222 -16.74 -12.94 -14.66
C ARG A 222 -17.04 -14.32 -14.09
N VAL A 223 -16.10 -15.26 -14.17
CA VAL A 223 -16.36 -16.65 -13.77
C VAL A 223 -16.73 -16.73 -12.28
N ARG A 224 -16.03 -15.97 -11.43
CA ARG A 224 -16.35 -15.79 -10.01
C ARG A 224 -17.70 -15.09 -9.81
N LEU A 225 -17.95 -13.97 -10.48
CA LEU A 225 -19.18 -13.19 -10.32
C LEU A 225 -20.44 -13.95 -10.77
N GLU A 226 -20.29 -14.90 -11.70
CA GLU A 226 -21.36 -15.78 -12.18
C GLU A 226 -21.51 -17.06 -11.34
N SER A 227 -20.63 -17.29 -10.36
CA SER A 227 -20.61 -18.52 -9.57
C SER A 227 -21.79 -18.63 -8.58
N PRO A 228 -22.25 -19.85 -8.27
CA PRO A 228 -23.26 -20.07 -7.24
C PRO A 228 -22.85 -19.55 -5.86
N GLU A 229 -21.56 -19.66 -5.51
CA GLU A 229 -21.02 -19.22 -4.22
C GLU A 229 -21.09 -17.70 -4.08
N PHE A 230 -20.70 -16.95 -5.13
CA PHE A 230 -20.81 -15.49 -5.11
C PHE A 230 -22.26 -15.03 -5.04
N ARG A 231 -23.17 -15.70 -5.75
CA ARG A 231 -24.60 -15.43 -5.63
C ARG A 231 -25.09 -15.66 -4.19
N GLY A 232 -24.79 -16.82 -3.62
CA GLY A 232 -25.20 -17.15 -2.26
C GLY A 232 -24.63 -16.20 -1.21
N PHE A 233 -23.42 -15.68 -1.42
CA PHE A 233 -22.83 -14.62 -0.60
C PHE A 233 -23.62 -13.31 -0.69
N ILE A 234 -23.96 -12.86 -1.91
CA ILE A 234 -24.76 -11.65 -2.12
C ILE A 234 -26.16 -11.79 -1.48
N GLU A 235 -26.81 -12.94 -1.64
CA GLU A 235 -28.13 -13.23 -1.06
C GLU A 235 -28.11 -13.13 0.47
N ARG A 236 -27.06 -13.62 1.12
CA ARG A 236 -26.93 -13.61 2.59
C ARG A 236 -26.63 -12.23 3.17
N PHE A 237 -25.69 -11.51 2.57
CA PHE A 237 -25.10 -10.32 3.20
C PHE A 237 -25.59 -8.99 2.61
N PHE A 238 -26.25 -9.01 1.45
CA PHE A 238 -26.61 -7.78 0.73
C PHE A 238 -28.08 -7.71 0.31
N GLU A 239 -28.88 -8.78 0.43
CA GLU A 239 -30.32 -8.72 0.17
C GLU A 239 -31.11 -8.22 1.38
N GLY A 240 -32.22 -7.52 1.11
CA GLY A 240 -33.17 -7.07 2.15
C GLY A 240 -32.73 -5.86 2.99
N THR A 241 -31.46 -5.47 2.95
CA THR A 241 -30.92 -4.33 3.69
C THR A 241 -30.50 -3.20 2.75
N SER A 242 -31.29 -2.13 2.70
CA SER A 242 -30.84 -0.86 2.10
C SER A 242 -29.59 -0.38 2.84
N GLY A 243 -28.55 -0.01 2.09
CA GLY A 243 -27.37 0.65 2.67
C GLY A 243 -26.15 -0.24 2.90
N THR A 244 -26.03 -1.39 2.22
CA THR A 244 -24.88 -2.30 2.30
C THR A 244 -23.74 -2.00 1.33
N GLY A 245 -23.83 -0.92 0.57
CA GLY A 245 -22.88 -0.59 -0.51
C GLY A 245 -23.14 -1.32 -1.83
N ARG A 246 -24.07 -2.28 -1.87
CA ARG A 246 -24.58 -2.86 -3.11
C ARG A 246 -25.81 -2.10 -3.62
N VAL A 247 -25.87 -1.86 -4.92
CA VAL A 247 -27.08 -1.48 -5.64
C VAL A 247 -27.40 -2.48 -6.77
N GLU A 248 -28.67 -2.54 -7.20
CA GLU A 248 -29.11 -3.54 -8.18
C GLU A 248 -29.04 -3.05 -9.63
N SER A 249 -29.02 -1.73 -9.84
CA SER A 249 -29.05 -1.13 -11.17
C SER A 249 -27.86 -0.21 -11.42
N LEU A 250 -27.49 -0.10 -12.70
CA LEU A 250 -26.48 0.88 -13.12
C LEU A 250 -26.96 2.32 -12.91
N ASP A 251 -28.27 2.57 -13.01
CA ASP A 251 -28.82 3.92 -12.80
C ASP A 251 -28.67 4.34 -11.33
N ASP A 252 -28.92 3.43 -10.38
CA ASP A 252 -28.72 3.71 -8.95
C ASP A 252 -27.25 3.94 -8.63
N LEU A 253 -26.33 3.18 -9.26
CA LEU A 253 -24.90 3.39 -9.07
C LEU A 253 -24.43 4.72 -9.69
N CYS A 254 -24.90 5.06 -10.88
CA CYS A 254 -24.64 6.36 -11.50
C CYS A 254 -25.17 7.51 -10.61
N GLN A 255 -26.37 7.35 -10.04
CA GLN A 255 -26.93 8.33 -9.12
C GLN A 255 -26.08 8.44 -7.85
N ARG A 256 -25.64 7.31 -7.27
CA ARG A 256 -24.75 7.31 -6.12
C ARG A 256 -23.42 8.02 -6.42
N VAL A 257 -22.85 7.84 -7.61
CA VAL A 257 -21.66 8.59 -8.06
C VAL A 257 -21.90 10.10 -8.03
N LEU A 258 -23.06 10.56 -8.50
CA LEU A 258 -23.43 11.98 -8.49
C LEU A 258 -23.65 12.50 -7.06
N ASP A 259 -24.31 11.72 -6.20
CA ASP A 259 -24.55 12.08 -4.80
C ASP A 259 -23.24 12.19 -4.03
N VAL A 260 -22.33 11.23 -4.19
CA VAL A 260 -21.00 11.28 -3.57
C VAL A 260 -20.21 12.47 -4.12
N GLN A 261 -20.22 12.73 -5.44
CA GLN A 261 -19.56 13.91 -6.00
C GLN A 261 -20.09 15.21 -5.37
N ALA A 262 -21.41 15.37 -5.26
CA ALA A 262 -22.02 16.55 -4.65
C ALA A 262 -21.63 16.68 -3.17
N ALA A 263 -21.57 15.57 -2.43
CA ALA A 263 -21.14 15.58 -1.03
C ALA A 263 -19.66 15.92 -0.84
N LEU A 264 -18.81 15.53 -1.80
CA LEU A 264 -17.38 15.83 -1.81
C LEU A 264 -17.08 17.29 -2.15
N LEU A 265 -17.82 17.87 -3.10
CA LEU A 265 -17.47 19.15 -3.71
C LEU A 265 -18.37 20.31 -3.31
N ASP A 266 -19.61 20.02 -2.94
CA ASP A 266 -20.66 21.01 -2.63
C ASP A 266 -21.18 20.87 -1.19
N GLU A 267 -20.55 20.00 -0.38
CA GLU A 267 -20.96 19.68 0.99
C GLU A 267 -22.42 19.21 1.11
N ALA A 268 -22.98 18.67 0.02
CA ALA A 268 -24.33 18.12 0.04
C ALA A 268 -24.43 16.97 1.06
N PRO A 269 -25.59 16.77 1.71
CA PRO A 269 -25.82 15.61 2.56
C PRO A 269 -25.68 14.31 1.76
N LEU A 270 -24.91 13.35 2.27
CA LEU A 270 -24.82 11.99 1.76
C LEU A 270 -25.38 11.04 2.80
N ALA A 271 -26.34 10.20 2.40
CA ALA A 271 -26.75 9.10 3.27
C ALA A 271 -25.58 8.12 3.43
N PRO A 272 -25.13 7.84 4.67
CA PRO A 272 -24.09 6.85 4.91
C PRO A 272 -24.62 5.47 4.54
N TRP A 273 -23.69 4.54 4.33
CA TRP A 273 -24.04 3.13 4.38
C TRP A 273 -24.51 2.77 5.79
N LEU A 274 -25.58 1.99 5.91
CA LEU A 274 -26.22 1.65 7.19
C LEU A 274 -25.57 0.42 7.85
N THR A 275 -24.56 -0.14 7.20
CA THR A 275 -23.80 -1.31 7.65
C THR A 275 -22.76 -0.90 8.67
N ARG A 276 -22.68 -1.63 9.78
CA ARG A 276 -21.67 -1.39 10.80
C ARG A 276 -20.36 -2.03 10.36
N GLN A 277 -19.25 -1.58 10.95
CA GLN A 277 -17.92 -2.11 10.68
C GLN A 277 -17.84 -3.63 10.91
N GLU A 278 -18.48 -4.12 11.97
CA GLU A 278 -18.59 -5.55 12.31
C GLU A 278 -19.28 -6.35 11.20
N ASP A 279 -20.28 -5.79 10.54
CA ASP A 279 -20.98 -6.43 9.43
C ASP A 279 -20.07 -6.48 8.17
N TYR A 280 -19.22 -5.47 7.94
CA TYR A 280 -18.19 -5.52 6.87
C TYR A 280 -17.10 -6.56 7.15
N VAL A 281 -16.72 -6.74 8.41
CA VAL A 281 -15.80 -7.82 8.82
C VAL A 281 -16.43 -9.19 8.53
N ALA A 282 -17.70 -9.37 8.88
CA ALA A 282 -18.43 -10.60 8.59
C ALA A 282 -18.50 -10.88 7.07
N GLN A 283 -18.78 -9.85 6.26
CA GLN A 283 -18.77 -9.95 4.79
C GLN A 283 -17.40 -10.39 4.24
N ASP A 284 -16.32 -9.75 4.68
CA ASP A 284 -14.96 -10.08 4.20
C ASP A 284 -14.56 -11.52 4.59
N LEU A 285 -14.84 -11.94 5.82
CA LEU A 285 -14.59 -13.31 6.29
C LEU A 285 -15.44 -14.34 5.54
N ALA A 286 -16.75 -14.08 5.43
CA ALA A 286 -17.67 -14.96 4.73
C ALA A 286 -17.25 -15.17 3.27
N TRP A 287 -16.81 -14.13 2.58
CA TRP A 287 -16.33 -14.27 1.21
C TRP A 287 -15.07 -15.15 1.11
N ARG A 288 -14.15 -15.05 2.08
CA ARG A 288 -12.96 -15.92 2.15
C ARG A 288 -13.35 -17.37 2.42
N LEU A 289 -14.30 -17.61 3.32
CA LEU A 289 -14.85 -18.94 3.61
C LEU A 289 -15.56 -19.54 2.39
N CYS A 290 -16.35 -18.76 1.66
CA CYS A 290 -16.96 -19.18 0.40
C CYS A 290 -15.91 -19.57 -0.65
N SER A 291 -14.78 -18.85 -0.70
CA SER A 291 -13.67 -19.18 -1.61
C SER A 291 -13.07 -20.55 -1.28
N VAL A 292 -12.78 -20.80 0.01
CA VAL A 292 -12.29 -22.11 0.48
C VAL A 292 -13.32 -23.22 0.21
N ALA A 293 -14.59 -22.97 0.51
CA ALA A 293 -15.66 -23.93 0.34
C ALA A 293 -15.81 -24.38 -1.12
N SER A 294 -15.54 -23.48 -2.08
CA SER A 294 -15.65 -23.79 -3.50
C SER A 294 -14.67 -24.88 -3.97
N GLU A 295 -13.54 -25.06 -3.28
CA GLU A 295 -12.54 -26.10 -3.58
C GLU A 295 -12.57 -27.28 -2.60
N SER A 296 -13.52 -27.27 -1.67
CA SER A 296 -13.62 -28.28 -0.62
C SER A 296 -14.59 -29.40 -1.02
N ASP A 297 -14.33 -30.61 -0.51
CA ASP A 297 -15.26 -31.73 -0.61
C ASP A 297 -16.61 -31.41 0.06
N GLU A 298 -17.66 -32.17 -0.30
CA GLU A 298 -19.06 -31.89 0.06
C GLU A 298 -19.28 -31.67 1.58
N GLU A 299 -18.75 -32.54 2.43
CA GLU A 299 -18.92 -32.46 3.89
C GLU A 299 -18.22 -31.23 4.50
N ALA A 300 -17.00 -30.92 4.05
CA ALA A 300 -16.28 -29.71 4.46
C ALA A 300 -17.00 -28.44 3.97
N ASN A 301 -17.53 -28.47 2.75
CA ASN A 301 -18.31 -27.37 2.17
C ASN A 301 -19.59 -27.09 2.98
N GLU A 302 -20.32 -28.12 3.38
CA GLU A 302 -21.48 -27.98 4.28
C GLU A 302 -21.11 -27.32 5.61
N GLY A 303 -20.00 -27.76 6.23
CA GLY A 303 -19.48 -27.13 7.45
C GLY A 303 -19.11 -25.66 7.27
N LEU A 304 -18.42 -25.32 6.17
CA LEU A 304 -18.05 -23.94 5.86
C LEU A 304 -19.26 -23.06 5.58
N ARG A 305 -20.29 -23.59 4.89
CA ARG A 305 -21.55 -22.88 4.67
C ARG A 305 -22.28 -22.58 5.97
N ALA A 306 -22.28 -23.52 6.92
CA ALA A 306 -22.88 -23.28 8.23
C ALA A 306 -22.19 -22.13 8.99
N ILE A 307 -20.86 -22.00 8.88
CA ILE A 307 -20.12 -20.86 9.46
C ILE A 307 -20.50 -19.55 8.75
N VAL A 308 -20.63 -19.58 7.42
CA VAL A 308 -21.05 -18.42 6.63
C VAL A 308 -22.47 -17.97 6.97
N ASP A 309 -23.39 -18.92 7.17
CA ASP A 309 -24.77 -18.66 7.59
C ASP A 309 -24.81 -18.03 8.99
N ASP A 310 -24.04 -18.57 9.95
CA ASP A 310 -23.92 -17.99 11.30
C ASP A 310 -23.40 -16.54 11.26
N LEU A 311 -22.37 -16.24 10.46
CA LEU A 311 -21.88 -14.88 10.26
C LEU A 311 -22.95 -13.95 9.67
N ALA A 312 -23.76 -14.43 8.72
CA ALA A 312 -24.86 -13.65 8.13
C ALA A 312 -25.98 -13.35 9.14
N GLU A 313 -26.18 -14.25 10.11
CA GLU A 313 -27.14 -14.09 11.22
C GLU A 313 -26.59 -13.24 12.39
N GLY A 314 -25.37 -12.69 12.27
CA GLY A 314 -24.75 -11.84 13.27
C GLY A 314 -23.82 -12.58 14.24
N GLY A 315 -23.37 -13.78 13.86
CA GLY A 315 -22.36 -14.56 14.56
C GLY A 315 -21.04 -13.81 14.72
N LEU A 316 -20.28 -14.15 15.77
CA LEU A 316 -19.03 -13.47 16.10
C LEU A 316 -17.86 -14.05 15.28
N PRO A 317 -16.95 -13.22 14.73
CA PRO A 317 -15.75 -13.69 14.04
C PRO A 317 -14.89 -14.70 14.82
N ALA A 318 -14.81 -14.55 16.15
CA ALA A 318 -14.08 -15.51 16.99
C ALA A 318 -14.73 -16.90 17.03
N ALA A 319 -16.06 -16.97 17.03
CA ALA A 319 -16.78 -18.25 16.96
C ALA A 319 -16.61 -18.90 15.57
N ALA A 320 -16.63 -18.09 14.50
CA ALA A 320 -16.33 -18.56 13.15
C ALA A 320 -14.90 -19.13 13.05
N PHE A 321 -13.92 -18.49 13.70
CA PHE A 321 -12.54 -18.99 13.76
C PHE A 321 -12.45 -20.35 14.50
N GLU A 322 -13.08 -20.48 15.66
CA GLU A 322 -13.11 -21.74 16.41
C GLU A 322 -13.80 -22.87 15.63
N ALA A 323 -14.92 -22.57 14.97
CA ALA A 323 -15.64 -23.52 14.13
C ALA A 323 -14.79 -23.95 12.92
N TYR A 324 -14.10 -23.01 12.27
CA TYR A 324 -13.19 -23.31 11.17
C TYR A 324 -12.01 -24.18 11.65
N GLN A 325 -11.43 -23.89 12.81
CA GLN A 325 -10.38 -24.73 13.41
C GLN A 325 -10.86 -26.16 13.68
N ALA A 326 -12.13 -26.33 14.05
CA ALA A 326 -12.71 -27.66 14.21
C ALA A 326 -12.77 -28.40 12.87
N LEU A 327 -13.27 -27.76 11.81
CA LEU A 327 -13.29 -28.34 10.46
C LEU A 327 -11.88 -28.67 9.95
N HIS A 328 -10.92 -27.77 10.15
CA HIS A 328 -9.53 -27.97 9.72
C HIS A 328 -8.86 -29.18 10.40
N ARG A 329 -9.33 -29.64 11.57
CA ARG A 329 -8.81 -30.88 12.18
C ARG A 329 -9.28 -32.14 11.46
N ASP A 330 -10.44 -32.07 10.83
CA ASP A 330 -11.11 -33.23 10.22
C ASP A 330 -10.95 -33.25 8.69
N PHE A 331 -10.65 -32.11 8.07
CA PHE A 331 -10.53 -31.92 6.62
C PHE A 331 -9.21 -31.25 6.21
N ILE A 332 -8.77 -31.49 4.97
CA ILE A 332 -7.62 -30.79 4.38
C ILE A 332 -8.09 -29.42 3.91
N LEU A 333 -7.89 -28.41 4.75
CA LEU A 333 -8.23 -27.01 4.48
C LEU A 333 -6.99 -26.13 4.68
N PRO A 334 -6.96 -24.89 4.14
CA PRO A 334 -5.94 -23.91 4.52
C PRO A 334 -5.92 -23.67 6.03
N SER A 335 -4.78 -23.21 6.57
CA SER A 335 -4.69 -22.95 8.01
C SER A 335 -5.71 -21.86 8.42
N ALA A 336 -6.27 -22.00 9.63
CA ALA A 336 -7.20 -21.00 10.18
C ALA A 336 -6.54 -19.61 10.27
N GLU A 337 -5.26 -19.56 10.62
CA GLU A 337 -4.47 -18.33 10.69
C GLU A 337 -4.41 -17.63 9.32
N ASP A 338 -4.22 -18.38 8.23
CA ASP A 338 -4.21 -17.83 6.87
C ASP A 338 -5.59 -17.37 6.43
N VAL A 339 -6.64 -18.16 6.68
CA VAL A 339 -8.00 -17.77 6.28
C VAL A 339 -8.47 -16.54 7.04
N PHE A 340 -8.08 -16.34 8.29
CA PHE A 340 -8.52 -15.20 9.10
C PHE A 340 -7.51 -14.04 9.16
N ALA A 341 -6.34 -14.17 8.50
CA ALA A 341 -5.43 -13.05 8.26
C ALA A 341 -5.98 -12.10 7.18
N VAL A 342 -6.90 -11.22 7.60
CA VAL A 342 -7.62 -10.27 6.73
C VAL A 342 -6.92 -8.91 6.58
N GLY A 343 -5.85 -8.67 7.35
CA GLY A 343 -5.04 -7.45 7.31
C GLY A 343 -5.51 -6.35 8.27
N TYR A 344 -6.31 -6.70 9.28
CA TYR A 344 -6.74 -5.81 10.35
C TYR A 344 -7.05 -6.64 11.59
N ALA A 345 -6.99 -6.01 12.77
CA ALA A 345 -7.23 -6.71 14.03
C ALA A 345 -8.67 -7.21 14.11
N ILE A 346 -8.87 -8.46 14.52
CA ILE A 346 -10.20 -9.00 14.86
C ILE A 346 -10.12 -9.46 16.32
N PRO A 347 -11.00 -8.99 17.23
CA PRO A 347 -10.94 -9.43 18.62
C PRO A 347 -11.02 -10.95 18.75
N GLY A 348 -10.02 -11.55 19.39
CA GLY A 348 -9.95 -12.99 19.64
C GLY A 348 -9.47 -13.84 18.44
N VAL A 349 -9.00 -13.21 17.36
CA VAL A 349 -8.52 -13.88 16.15
C VAL A 349 -7.23 -13.21 15.66
N ALA A 350 -6.31 -13.98 15.04
CA ALA A 350 -5.02 -13.46 14.60
C ALA A 350 -5.13 -12.20 13.70
N GLY A 351 -6.10 -12.14 12.78
CA GLY A 351 -6.44 -10.96 11.95
C GLY A 351 -5.35 -10.52 10.95
N ARG A 352 -4.10 -10.88 11.20
CA ARG A 352 -2.86 -10.56 10.48
C ARG A 352 -1.99 -11.81 10.44
N SER A 353 -1.23 -12.02 9.36
CA SER A 353 -0.38 -13.20 9.24
C SER A 353 1.07 -12.91 9.62
N VAL A 354 1.53 -13.55 10.70
CA VAL A 354 2.95 -13.56 11.12
C VAL A 354 3.80 -14.21 10.04
N ARG A 355 3.38 -15.36 9.51
CA ARG A 355 4.07 -16.09 8.44
C ARG A 355 4.31 -15.21 7.21
N GLN A 356 3.28 -14.51 6.73
CA GLN A 356 3.42 -13.66 5.56
C GLN A 356 4.42 -12.52 5.77
N ILE A 357 4.47 -11.94 6.98
CA ILE A 357 5.45 -10.91 7.29
C ILE A 357 6.85 -11.48 7.43
N LEU A 358 7.01 -12.66 8.02
CA LEU A 358 8.28 -13.37 8.06
C LEU A 358 8.82 -13.59 6.64
N GLU A 359 8.03 -14.15 5.72
CA GLU A 359 8.45 -14.33 4.32
C GLU A 359 8.88 -13.01 3.65
N GLY A 360 8.16 -11.93 3.96
CA GLY A 360 8.51 -10.59 3.48
C GLY A 360 9.85 -10.11 4.03
N LEU A 361 10.07 -10.26 5.34
CA LEU A 361 11.30 -9.88 6.02
C LEU A 361 12.47 -10.77 5.60
N GLU A 362 12.30 -12.09 5.42
CA GLU A 362 13.32 -13.01 4.93
C GLU A 362 13.89 -12.58 3.58
N SER A 363 13.06 -12.00 2.72
CA SER A 363 13.50 -11.52 1.40
C SER A 363 14.41 -10.27 1.44
N VAL A 364 14.54 -9.60 2.59
CA VAL A 364 15.26 -8.31 2.72
C VAL A 364 16.10 -8.13 3.99
N LEU A 365 15.85 -8.92 5.04
CA LEU A 365 16.56 -8.92 6.33
C LEU A 365 16.98 -10.35 6.76
N PRO A 366 17.54 -11.19 5.87
CA PRO A 366 17.82 -12.59 6.18
C PRO A 366 18.80 -12.76 7.36
N SER A 367 19.85 -11.94 7.45
CA SER A 367 20.85 -12.05 8.52
C SER A 367 20.26 -11.60 9.85
N THR A 368 19.42 -10.56 9.86
CA THR A 368 18.67 -10.14 11.07
C THR A 368 17.79 -11.25 11.59
N LEU A 369 17.01 -11.91 10.72
CA LEU A 369 16.13 -12.99 11.14
C LEU A 369 16.91 -14.21 11.62
N SER A 370 18.04 -14.52 10.99
CA SER A 370 18.95 -15.59 11.44
C SER A 370 19.49 -15.32 12.84
N LEU A 371 19.86 -14.07 13.14
CA LEU A 371 20.33 -13.62 14.45
C LEU A 371 19.26 -13.74 15.56
N ILE A 372 17.97 -13.70 15.21
CA ILE A 372 16.86 -13.84 16.17
C ILE A 372 16.01 -15.09 15.91
N ALA A 373 16.56 -16.13 15.27
CA ALA A 373 15.78 -17.25 14.75
C ALA A 373 14.84 -17.90 15.78
N ASP A 374 15.30 -18.06 17.02
CA ASP A 374 14.54 -18.68 18.12
C ASP A 374 13.31 -17.86 18.56
N GLU A 375 13.30 -16.56 18.29
CA GLU A 375 12.26 -15.62 18.73
C GLU A 375 11.70 -14.77 17.57
N ALA A 376 12.00 -15.12 16.32
CA ALA A 376 11.63 -14.36 15.14
C ALA A 376 10.11 -14.21 15.02
N ALA A 377 9.36 -15.31 15.20
CA ALA A 377 7.91 -15.30 15.14
C ALA A 377 7.28 -14.42 16.23
N GLU A 378 7.72 -14.55 17.49
CA GLU A 378 7.25 -13.71 18.62
C GLU A 378 7.56 -12.23 18.38
N THR A 379 8.76 -11.94 17.87
CA THR A 379 9.18 -10.57 17.56
C THR A 379 8.33 -9.95 16.45
N VAL A 380 8.00 -10.72 15.40
CA VAL A 380 7.15 -10.27 14.29
C VAL A 380 5.70 -10.11 14.73
N GLU A 381 5.19 -11.00 15.57
CA GLU A 381 3.86 -10.86 16.16
C GLU A 381 3.75 -9.55 16.98
N ALA A 382 4.73 -9.29 17.83
CA ALA A 382 4.79 -8.04 18.60
C ALA A 382 4.93 -6.80 17.69
N PHE A 383 5.67 -6.90 16.58
CA PHE A 383 5.73 -5.84 15.56
C PHE A 383 4.37 -5.58 14.92
N LEU A 384 3.64 -6.62 14.51
CA LEU A 384 2.34 -6.49 13.85
C LEU A 384 1.30 -5.74 14.69
N GLU A 385 1.39 -5.87 16.02
CA GLU A 385 0.50 -5.15 16.94
C GLU A 385 0.69 -3.63 16.92
N VAL A 386 1.91 -3.18 16.60
CA VAL A 386 2.28 -1.76 16.59
C VAL A 386 2.63 -1.22 15.21
N ASP A 387 2.70 -2.06 14.16
CA ASP A 387 3.07 -1.67 12.80
C ASP A 387 2.09 -0.60 12.28
N PRO A 388 2.54 0.65 12.11
CA PRO A 388 1.65 1.73 11.75
C PRO A 388 1.31 1.67 10.26
N THR A 389 0.12 2.13 9.91
CA THR A 389 -0.31 2.34 8.52
C THR A 389 0.49 3.47 7.86
N LEU A 390 1.68 3.15 7.33
CA LEU A 390 2.63 4.08 6.72
C LEU A 390 3.08 3.61 5.33
N ARG A 391 3.23 4.56 4.39
CA ARG A 391 3.83 4.32 3.06
C ARG A 391 5.34 4.24 3.16
N ARG A 392 5.83 3.15 3.75
CA ARG A 392 7.26 2.89 3.96
C ARG A 392 7.53 1.40 3.78
N PRO A 393 8.66 0.99 3.18
CA PRO A 393 8.97 -0.43 2.98
C PRO A 393 8.97 -1.24 4.28
N LEU A 394 8.53 -2.49 4.21
CA LEU A 394 8.40 -3.41 5.36
C LEU A 394 9.70 -3.47 6.19
N ALA A 395 10.84 -3.69 5.53
CA ALA A 395 12.15 -3.78 6.18
C ALA A 395 12.48 -2.55 7.03
N ARG A 396 12.14 -1.36 6.52
CA ARG A 396 12.40 -0.08 7.19
C ARG A 396 11.46 0.17 8.36
N ARG A 397 10.20 -0.30 8.29
CA ARG A 397 9.25 -0.24 9.41
C ARG A 397 9.71 -1.19 10.53
N PHE A 398 10.07 -2.42 10.19
CA PHE A 398 10.57 -3.42 11.15
C PHE A 398 11.89 -3.00 11.81
N ALA A 399 12.85 -2.48 11.04
CA ALA A 399 14.11 -1.97 11.59
C ALA A 399 13.88 -0.79 12.57
N THR A 400 12.88 0.06 12.31
CA THR A 400 12.50 1.14 13.23
C THR A 400 11.93 0.56 14.52
N TYR A 401 11.01 -0.41 14.42
CA TYR A 401 10.47 -1.12 15.57
C TYR A 401 11.57 -1.74 16.44
N LEU A 402 12.51 -2.48 15.84
CA LEU A 402 13.63 -3.08 16.57
C LEU A 402 14.53 -2.03 17.23
N THR A 403 14.74 -0.88 16.59
CA THR A 403 15.52 0.22 17.18
C THR A 403 14.87 0.76 18.46
N GLU A 404 13.54 0.79 18.48
CA GLU A 404 12.75 1.32 19.61
C GLU A 404 12.58 0.30 20.74
N THR A 405 12.44 -0.99 20.41
CA THR A 405 12.11 -2.05 21.39
C THR A 405 13.31 -2.89 21.83
N ARG A 406 14.32 -3.01 20.97
CA ARG A 406 15.51 -3.85 21.20
C ARG A 406 16.77 -3.22 20.60
N PRO A 407 17.23 -2.06 21.11
CA PRO A 407 18.43 -1.40 20.61
C PRO A 407 19.67 -2.29 20.80
N GLY A 408 20.62 -2.16 19.87
CA GLY A 408 21.87 -2.93 19.86
C GLY A 408 22.07 -3.68 18.53
N PRO A 409 22.87 -4.76 18.53
CA PRO A 409 23.31 -5.43 17.31
C PRO A 409 22.18 -5.92 16.38
N VAL A 410 21.07 -6.41 16.94
CA VAL A 410 19.90 -6.85 16.16
C VAL A 410 19.28 -5.68 15.39
N ALA A 411 19.01 -4.56 16.07
CA ALA A 411 18.46 -3.37 15.44
C ALA A 411 19.43 -2.75 14.44
N ASP A 412 20.73 -2.78 14.73
CA ASP A 412 21.77 -2.28 13.85
C ASP A 412 21.88 -3.09 12.56
N LEU A 413 21.86 -4.43 12.66
CA LEU A 413 21.83 -5.31 11.49
C LEU A 413 20.56 -5.10 10.65
N ALA A 414 19.39 -4.98 11.30
CA ALA A 414 18.12 -4.71 10.60
C ALA A 414 18.16 -3.37 9.85
N ARG A 415 18.72 -2.32 10.46
CA ARG A 415 18.89 -1.00 9.83
C ARG A 415 19.84 -1.06 8.65
N TYR A 416 20.93 -1.82 8.78
CA TYR A 416 21.90 -2.05 7.71
C TYR A 416 21.25 -2.75 6.52
N GLU A 417 20.66 -3.93 6.71
CA GLU A 417 20.02 -4.70 5.64
C GLU A 417 18.85 -3.94 5.00
N ALA A 418 18.03 -3.25 5.79
CA ALA A 418 16.95 -2.42 5.25
C ALA A 418 17.47 -1.27 4.36
N ALA A 419 18.66 -0.74 4.66
CA ALA A 419 19.32 0.28 3.83
C ALA A 419 19.92 -0.28 2.55
N LEU A 420 20.36 -1.54 2.55
CA LEU A 420 20.78 -2.24 1.33
C LEU A 420 19.59 -2.56 0.42
N ALA A 421 18.50 -3.06 0.99
CA ALA A 421 17.30 -3.46 0.27
C ALA A 421 16.55 -2.25 -0.32
N HIS A 422 16.53 -1.13 0.41
CA HIS A 422 15.82 0.08 0.03
C HIS A 422 16.72 1.31 0.19
N PRO A 423 17.74 1.48 -0.67
CA PRO A 423 18.60 2.65 -0.64
C PRO A 423 17.80 3.91 -1.00
N PRO A 424 18.24 5.10 -0.56
CA PRO A 424 17.62 6.35 -0.96
C PRO A 424 17.60 6.52 -2.50
N PRO A 425 16.59 7.20 -3.07
CA PRO A 425 16.54 7.45 -4.50
C PRO A 425 17.71 8.37 -4.92
N PRO A 426 18.13 8.31 -6.20
CA PRO A 426 19.18 9.19 -6.71
C PRO A 426 18.88 10.68 -6.50
N ASP A 427 19.95 11.47 -6.35
CA ASP A 427 19.87 12.92 -6.25
C ASP A 427 19.64 13.52 -7.65
N PRO A 428 18.46 14.09 -7.93
CA PRO A 428 18.09 14.48 -9.29
C PRO A 428 18.95 15.63 -9.84
N GLU A 429 19.40 16.55 -8.97
CA GLU A 429 20.24 17.68 -9.40
C GLU A 429 21.64 17.20 -9.74
N SER A 430 22.23 16.40 -8.86
CA SER A 430 23.56 15.84 -9.08
C SER A 430 23.58 14.90 -10.28
N ASP A 431 22.53 14.11 -10.46
CA ASP A 431 22.37 13.21 -11.61
C ASP A 431 22.31 14.01 -12.92
N THR A 432 21.44 15.03 -12.96
CA THR A 432 21.20 15.79 -14.20
C THR A 432 22.35 16.72 -14.55
N LEU A 433 22.92 17.43 -13.57
CA LEU A 433 23.87 18.52 -13.81
C LEU A 433 25.34 18.07 -13.69
N GLY A 434 25.59 16.94 -13.03
CA GLY A 434 26.91 16.39 -12.78
C GLY A 434 27.83 17.31 -11.97
N ILE A 435 29.04 16.82 -11.65
CA ILE A 435 30.01 17.60 -10.86
C ILE A 435 30.81 18.61 -11.71
N ARG A 436 30.86 18.42 -13.04
CA ARG A 436 31.73 19.19 -13.95
C ARG A 436 31.36 20.67 -14.06
N HIS A 437 30.12 21.02 -13.75
CA HIS A 437 29.60 22.37 -13.84
C HIS A 437 29.47 23.07 -12.48
N ALA A 438 30.13 22.55 -11.43
CA ALA A 438 30.07 23.12 -10.10
C ALA A 438 30.46 24.62 -10.07
N LEU A 439 29.69 25.41 -9.32
CA LEU A 439 29.98 26.81 -9.01
C LEU A 439 30.54 26.92 -7.59
N GLY A 440 31.84 27.24 -7.48
CA GLY A 440 32.51 27.42 -6.20
C GLY A 440 32.92 26.11 -5.50
N GLY A 441 33.40 26.24 -4.26
CA GLY A 441 33.89 25.12 -3.44
C GLY A 441 32.86 24.53 -2.48
N HIS A 442 31.67 25.13 -2.37
CA HIS A 442 30.65 24.65 -1.45
C HIS A 442 29.99 23.37 -1.96
N ARG A 443 29.61 22.51 -1.02
CA ARG A 443 28.95 21.23 -1.25
C ARG A 443 27.78 21.07 -0.30
N ARG A 444 26.88 20.16 -0.68
CA ARG A 444 25.88 19.57 0.19
C ARG A 444 26.02 18.05 0.16
N ARG A 445 25.40 17.36 1.11
CA ARG A 445 25.28 15.90 1.03
C ARG A 445 24.27 15.55 -0.06
N SER A 446 24.59 14.54 -0.85
CA SER A 446 23.65 13.94 -1.80
C SER A 446 22.47 13.31 -1.08
N THR A 447 21.26 13.45 -1.62
CA THR A 447 20.09 12.74 -1.10
C THR A 447 20.11 11.25 -1.41
N ALA A 448 21.01 10.82 -2.31
CA ALA A 448 21.17 9.42 -2.72
C ALA A 448 21.90 8.54 -1.67
N PHE A 449 22.36 9.13 -0.57
CA PHE A 449 23.15 8.46 0.44
C PHE A 449 22.59 8.70 1.85
N GLU A 450 22.49 7.61 2.61
CA GLU A 450 22.20 7.62 4.03
C GLU A 450 23.51 7.47 4.81
N VAL A 451 23.61 8.20 5.93
CA VAL A 451 24.72 8.08 6.89
C VAL A 451 24.18 7.32 8.08
N LEU A 452 24.73 6.15 8.36
CA LEU A 452 24.30 5.27 9.44
C LEU A 452 25.38 5.12 10.49
N HIS A 453 24.96 5.11 11.75
CA HIS A 453 25.80 4.83 12.91
C HIS A 453 25.26 3.57 13.59
N PHE A 454 26.18 2.66 13.92
CA PHE A 454 25.92 1.38 14.52
C PHE A 454 26.80 1.19 15.76
N THR A 455 26.26 0.45 16.73
CA THR A 455 26.94 0.09 17.98
C THR A 455 27.95 -1.05 17.81
N CYS A 456 27.88 -1.76 16.69
CA CYS A 456 28.78 -2.85 16.30
C CYS A 456 29.21 -2.73 14.82
N ASP A 457 30.15 -3.57 14.41
CA ASP A 457 30.61 -3.69 13.03
C ASP A 457 29.61 -4.57 12.28
N VAL A 458 28.53 -3.93 11.82
CA VAL A 458 27.43 -4.62 11.15
C VAL A 458 27.85 -5.35 9.86
N VAL A 459 28.89 -4.90 9.18
CA VAL A 459 29.38 -5.55 7.96
C VAL A 459 30.09 -6.85 8.34
N ALA A 460 31.01 -6.79 9.30
CA ALA A 460 31.68 -7.98 9.81
C ALA A 460 30.69 -8.97 10.46
N LEU A 461 29.68 -8.45 11.18
CA LEU A 461 28.63 -9.26 11.78
C LEU A 461 27.80 -9.99 10.73
N ALA A 462 27.34 -9.29 9.68
CA ALA A 462 26.59 -9.90 8.58
C ALA A 462 27.41 -10.99 7.88
N SER A 463 28.68 -10.71 7.56
CA SER A 463 29.57 -11.71 6.96
C SER A 463 29.80 -12.93 7.85
N ALA A 464 29.95 -12.72 9.17
CA ALA A 464 30.13 -13.84 10.10
C ALA A 464 28.89 -14.77 10.15
N LEU A 465 27.69 -14.19 10.05
CA LEU A 465 26.44 -14.96 10.00
C LEU A 465 26.31 -15.77 8.70
N ASP A 466 26.67 -15.18 7.57
CA ASP A 466 26.62 -15.84 6.26
C ASP A 466 27.61 -17.03 6.18
N ASP A 467 28.80 -16.90 6.78
CA ASP A 467 29.84 -17.92 6.73
C ASP A 467 29.61 -19.08 7.73
N ALA A 468 29.16 -18.78 8.95
CA ALA A 468 29.10 -19.74 10.05
C ALA A 468 27.71 -20.35 10.28
N GLY A 469 26.64 -19.70 9.81
CA GLY A 469 25.25 -20.08 10.10
C GLY A 469 24.83 -19.89 11.57
N GLU A 470 25.77 -19.69 12.50
CA GLU A 470 25.55 -19.43 13.92
C GLU A 470 26.52 -18.36 14.44
N LEU A 471 26.09 -17.57 15.44
CA LEU A 471 27.00 -16.68 16.16
C LEU A 471 27.95 -17.48 17.05
N GLY A 472 29.17 -17.64 16.59
CA GLY A 472 30.24 -18.22 17.40
C GLY A 472 31.62 -17.79 16.92
N GLY A 473 32.54 -17.62 17.87
CA GLY A 473 33.95 -17.40 17.59
C GLY A 473 34.41 -15.95 17.73
N GLU A 474 35.74 -15.79 17.77
CA GLU A 474 36.41 -14.52 18.06
C GLU A 474 36.03 -13.40 17.06
N ALA A 475 35.72 -13.73 15.81
CA ALA A 475 35.35 -12.75 14.79
C ALA A 475 33.99 -12.11 15.07
N ALA A 476 32.99 -12.90 15.45
CA ALA A 476 31.66 -12.40 15.81
C ALA A 476 31.73 -11.54 17.10
N GLU A 477 32.49 -11.98 18.10
CA GLU A 477 32.71 -11.21 19.33
C GLU A 477 33.41 -9.87 19.06
N ALA A 478 34.43 -9.86 18.19
CA ALA A 478 35.11 -8.63 17.78
C ALA A 478 34.15 -7.65 17.07
N ALA A 479 33.33 -8.16 16.13
CA ALA A 479 32.35 -7.37 15.41
C ALA A 479 31.33 -6.71 16.36
N LEU A 480 30.81 -7.47 17.34
CA LEU A 480 29.85 -6.98 18.33
C LEU A 480 30.39 -5.85 19.22
N SER A 481 31.70 -5.73 19.37
CA SER A 481 32.36 -4.77 20.27
C SER A 481 32.88 -3.50 19.58
N THR A 482 32.81 -3.41 18.25
CA THR A 482 33.45 -2.36 17.47
C THR A 482 32.40 -1.48 16.77
N PRO A 483 32.08 -0.26 17.24
CA PRO A 483 31.12 0.60 16.57
C PRO A 483 31.57 0.97 15.14
N SER A 484 30.62 1.02 14.21
CA SER A 484 30.89 1.41 12.82
C SER A 484 30.01 2.57 12.34
N HIS A 485 30.50 3.27 11.33
CA HIS A 485 29.76 4.33 10.65
C HIS A 485 29.84 4.07 9.15
N LEU A 486 28.68 3.94 8.51
CA LEU A 486 28.58 3.59 7.09
C LEU A 486 27.89 4.67 6.27
N LEU A 487 28.32 4.77 5.03
CA LEU A 487 27.58 5.41 3.94
C LEU A 487 26.96 4.33 3.08
N ILE A 488 25.64 4.38 2.90
CA ILE A 488 24.91 3.45 2.04
C ILE A 488 24.06 4.26 1.07
N GLY A 489 24.22 4.01 -0.22
CA GLY A 489 23.50 4.75 -1.25
C GLY A 489 23.82 4.29 -2.65
N ARG A 490 23.07 4.80 -3.62
CA ARG A 490 23.27 4.48 -5.04
C ARG A 490 23.40 5.77 -5.84
N PRO A 491 24.58 6.09 -6.40
CA PRO A 491 24.68 7.19 -7.35
C PRO A 491 23.84 6.84 -8.59
N ALA A 492 23.32 7.85 -9.29
CA ALA A 492 22.24 7.68 -10.25
C ALA A 492 22.47 6.69 -11.41
N HIS A 493 23.74 6.43 -11.76
CA HIS A 493 24.13 5.47 -12.79
C HIS A 493 25.12 4.42 -12.27
N GLY A 494 25.13 4.17 -10.95
CA GLY A 494 26.08 3.26 -10.32
C GLY A 494 25.45 2.09 -9.59
N GLU A 495 26.35 1.26 -9.09
CA GLU A 495 26.04 0.17 -8.18
C GLU A 495 25.76 0.71 -6.78
N LEU A 496 25.21 -0.15 -5.92
CA LEU A 496 25.08 0.18 -4.50
C LEU A 496 26.48 0.38 -3.91
N VAL A 497 26.69 1.51 -3.24
CA VAL A 497 27.94 1.85 -2.57
C VAL A 497 27.73 1.67 -1.06
N ILE A 498 28.64 0.90 -0.46
CA ILE A 498 28.78 0.74 0.98
C ILE A 498 30.20 1.18 1.32
N SER A 499 30.35 2.18 2.19
CA SER A 499 31.68 2.67 2.58
C SER A 499 31.73 2.93 4.07
N ASP A 500 32.74 2.37 4.73
CA ASP A 500 33.14 2.80 6.06
C ASP A 500 33.60 4.25 6.03
N VAL A 501 33.22 4.99 7.07
CA VAL A 501 33.69 6.36 7.31
C VAL A 501 34.07 6.54 8.76
N THR A 502 34.92 7.52 9.03
CA THR A 502 35.23 7.86 10.43
C THR A 502 34.02 8.49 11.11
N ALA A 503 33.95 8.43 12.44
CA ALA A 503 32.92 9.12 13.21
C ALA A 503 32.89 10.63 12.93
N LEU A 504 34.06 11.24 12.73
CA LEU A 504 34.17 12.65 12.36
C LEU A 504 33.51 12.93 11.00
N THR A 505 33.80 12.09 10.00
CA THR A 505 33.23 12.19 8.65
C THR A 505 31.72 12.02 8.68
N ALA A 506 31.21 11.03 9.41
CA ALA A 506 29.78 10.78 9.57
C ALA A 506 29.06 11.97 10.23
N HIS A 507 29.61 12.50 11.34
CA HIS A 507 29.07 13.69 12.00
C HIS A 507 29.07 14.92 11.08
N ALA A 508 30.15 15.13 10.32
CA ALA A 508 30.21 16.22 9.35
C ALA A 508 29.11 16.09 8.29
N LEU A 509 28.92 14.91 7.69
CA LEU A 509 27.90 14.67 6.67
C LEU A 509 26.47 14.81 7.20
N LEU A 510 26.21 14.37 8.44
CA LEU A 510 24.92 14.56 9.10
C LEU A 510 24.64 16.04 9.37
N ALA A 511 25.63 16.78 9.87
CA ALA A 511 25.51 18.21 10.14
C ALA A 511 25.38 19.05 8.87
N MET A 512 25.96 18.59 7.75
CA MET A 512 25.79 19.19 6.44
C MET A 512 24.33 19.11 5.95
N GLY A 513 23.73 17.91 5.96
CA GLY A 513 22.42 17.69 5.34
C GLY A 513 22.35 18.30 3.93
N ASP A 514 21.29 19.07 3.67
CA ASP A 514 21.07 19.79 2.41
C ASP A 514 21.70 21.19 2.40
N ALA A 515 22.37 21.61 3.48
CA ALA A 515 22.96 22.93 3.58
C ALA A 515 24.20 23.07 2.68
N SER A 516 24.31 24.23 2.03
CA SER A 516 25.49 24.62 1.27
C SER A 516 26.61 25.05 2.21
N VAL A 517 27.66 24.23 2.34
CA VAL A 517 28.80 24.51 3.22
C VAL A 517 30.13 24.28 2.52
N ASP A 518 31.20 24.88 3.04
CA ASP A 518 32.56 24.47 2.71
C ASP A 518 32.93 23.24 3.56
N PRO A 519 33.11 22.04 2.96
CA PRO A 519 33.35 20.82 3.73
C PRO A 519 34.62 20.86 4.58
N SER A 520 35.61 21.69 4.20
CA SER A 520 36.84 21.85 4.97
C SER A 520 36.59 22.54 6.32
N THR A 521 35.56 23.38 6.41
CA THR A 521 35.13 24.02 7.67
C THR A 521 34.45 23.04 8.62
N MET A 522 34.01 21.87 8.12
CA MET A 522 33.43 20.77 8.90
C MET A 522 34.49 19.76 9.37
N GLY A 523 35.78 20.05 9.15
CA GLY A 523 36.89 19.19 9.58
C GLY A 523 37.25 18.06 8.61
N LEU A 524 36.66 18.03 7.41
CA LEU A 524 37.01 17.04 6.39
C LEU A 524 38.33 17.42 5.69
N SER A 525 39.25 16.46 5.57
CA SER A 525 40.50 16.63 4.84
C SER A 525 40.26 16.70 3.32
N ARG A 526 41.21 17.26 2.57
CA ARG A 526 41.13 17.30 1.09
C ARG A 526 41.01 15.90 0.48
N GLY A 527 41.65 14.90 1.07
CA GLY A 527 41.58 13.51 0.61
C GLY A 527 40.19 12.92 0.82
N GLU A 528 39.59 13.11 2.00
CA GLU A 528 38.22 12.67 2.28
C GLU A 528 37.20 13.37 1.38
N ILE A 529 37.32 14.69 1.18
CA ILE A 529 36.44 15.43 0.28
C ILE A 529 36.50 14.83 -1.13
N ALA A 530 37.70 14.62 -1.67
CA ALA A 530 37.87 14.05 -3.00
C ALA A 530 37.30 12.62 -3.10
N ALA A 531 37.48 11.79 -2.05
CA ALA A 531 36.93 10.44 -2.02
C ALA A 531 35.39 10.45 -2.00
N LEU A 532 34.78 11.30 -1.17
CA LEU A 532 33.33 11.45 -1.07
C LEU A 532 32.70 12.04 -2.34
N GLU A 533 33.38 12.98 -3.01
CA GLU A 533 32.97 13.49 -4.33
C GLU A 533 33.05 12.39 -5.40
N ALA A 534 34.10 11.57 -5.38
CA ALA A 534 34.30 10.50 -6.37
C ALA A 534 33.19 9.45 -6.35
N ILE A 535 32.63 9.17 -5.17
CA ILE A 535 31.49 8.24 -5.00
C ILE A 535 30.13 8.93 -5.02
N GLY A 536 30.08 10.26 -5.20
CA GLY A 536 28.84 11.03 -5.32
C GLY A 536 28.10 11.32 -4.00
N VAL A 537 28.76 11.17 -2.85
CA VAL A 537 28.21 11.50 -1.54
C VAL A 537 28.20 13.02 -1.32
N LEU A 538 29.25 13.70 -1.76
CA LEU A 538 29.33 15.16 -1.80
C LEU A 538 29.02 15.65 -3.21
N VAL A 539 28.03 16.53 -3.31
CA VAL A 539 27.58 17.10 -4.59
C VAL A 539 27.66 18.62 -4.55
N PRO A 540 27.84 19.30 -5.70
CA PRO A 540 27.83 20.76 -5.74
C PRO A 540 26.54 21.32 -5.13
N SER A 541 26.65 22.41 -4.38
CA SER A 541 25.48 23.15 -3.91
C SER A 541 24.94 24.13 -4.95
N ALA A 542 25.70 24.38 -6.01
CA ALA A 542 25.37 25.29 -7.09
C ALA A 542 26.12 24.89 -8.36
N TRP A 543 25.52 25.22 -9.52
CA TRP A 543 26.07 24.96 -10.85
C TRP A 543 26.14 26.23 -11.68
N ARG A 544 27.06 26.27 -12.64
CA ARG A 544 27.17 27.34 -13.63
C ARG A 544 26.02 27.21 -14.63
N CYS A 545 25.31 28.30 -14.88
CA CYS A 545 24.23 28.37 -15.87
C CYS A 545 24.71 28.86 -17.26
N GLU A 546 26.00 29.21 -17.37
CA GLU A 546 26.62 30.16 -18.33
C GLU A 546 26.44 31.63 -17.95
#